data_AF-A0A8B6EA04-F1
#
_entry.id   AF-A0A8B6EA04-F1
#
_cell.length_a   1.000
_cell.length_b   1.000
_cell.length_c   1.000
_cell.angle_alpha   90.00
_cell.angle_beta   90.00
_cell.angle_gamma   90.00
#
_symmetry.space_group_name_H-M   'P 1'
#
loop_
_entity.id
_entity.type
_entity.pdbx_description
1 polymer ?
#
loop_
_entity_poly.entity_id
_entity_poly.type
_entity_poly.pdbx_seq_one_letter_code
_entity_poly.pdbx_strand_id
1 'polypeptide(L)'
;MTSIIYSVGKDRFGVVPQGKQPTKLGHSNRRQKKIKELRGDLRRLKKRYKVANENERLPLQQLRKETREKLKTLTRAETHRRDRKKKAKERTTFTANPFQYMKRLFGARGSGKLENSREEVEEHLRKDPQ
;
A
#
# COMPACT_ATOMS: atom_id res chain seq x y z
N MET A 1 -27.54 -35.47 -14.84
CA MET A 1 -26.34 -35.84 -15.63
C MET A 1 -25.04 -35.21 -15.13
N THR A 2 -25.01 -33.91 -14.79
CA THR A 2 -23.81 -33.21 -14.29
C THR A 2 -23.19 -33.82 -13.02
N SER A 3 -24.01 -34.38 -12.11
CA SER A 3 -23.55 -35.02 -10.88
C SER A 3 -22.74 -36.31 -11.15
N ILE A 4 -23.17 -37.12 -12.12
CA ILE A 4 -22.53 -38.40 -12.47
C ILE A 4 -21.17 -38.14 -13.15
N ILE A 5 -21.11 -37.14 -14.03
CA ILE A 5 -19.87 -36.74 -14.71
C ILE A 5 -18.87 -36.23 -13.67
N TYR A 6 -19.32 -35.43 -12.71
CA TYR A 6 -18.48 -34.94 -11.62
C TYR A 6 -17.99 -36.06 -10.70
N SER A 7 -18.83 -37.02 -10.33
CA SER A 7 -18.44 -38.14 -9.46
C SER A 7 -17.42 -39.06 -10.15
N VAL A 8 -17.65 -39.43 -11.41
CA VAL A 8 -16.72 -40.25 -12.19
C VAL A 8 -15.37 -39.53 -12.36
N GLY A 9 -15.40 -38.22 -12.61
CA GLY A 9 -14.19 -37.41 -12.71
C GLY A 9 -13.44 -37.34 -11.37
N LYS A 10 -14.16 -37.16 -10.26
CA LYS A 10 -13.61 -37.11 -8.90
C LYS A 10 -12.97 -38.44 -8.50
N ASP A 11 -13.60 -39.56 -8.79
CA ASP A 11 -13.11 -40.89 -8.39
C ASP A 11 -11.88 -41.30 -9.22
N ARG A 12 -11.85 -40.98 -10.51
CA ARG A 12 -10.73 -41.34 -11.40
C ARG A 12 -9.51 -40.44 -11.25
N PHE A 13 -9.73 -39.15 -11.06
CA PHE A 13 -8.65 -38.15 -11.12
C PHE A 13 -8.39 -37.45 -9.79
N GLY A 14 -9.20 -37.74 -8.76
CA GLY A 14 -9.15 -37.06 -7.48
C GLY A 14 -9.65 -35.62 -7.55
N VAL A 15 -9.73 -34.95 -6.40
CA VAL A 15 -9.95 -33.50 -6.33
C VAL A 15 -8.60 -32.86 -6.06
N VAL A 16 -8.12 -32.00 -6.98
CA VAL A 16 -6.96 -31.15 -6.66
C VAL A 16 -7.39 -30.25 -5.52
N PRO A 17 -6.78 -30.34 -4.32
CA PRO A 17 -7.09 -29.40 -3.26
C PRO A 17 -6.82 -28.01 -3.82
N GLN A 18 -7.77 -27.09 -3.67
CA GLN A 18 -7.51 -25.68 -3.96
C GLN A 18 -6.34 -25.28 -3.07
N GLY A 19 -5.13 -25.29 -3.64
CA GLY A 19 -3.92 -25.01 -2.92
C GLY A 19 -4.11 -23.66 -2.26
N LYS A 20 -3.99 -23.62 -0.92
CA LYS A 20 -3.83 -22.35 -0.24
C LYS A 20 -2.70 -21.63 -0.97
N GLN A 21 -3.03 -20.51 -1.62
CA GLN A 21 -2.04 -19.70 -2.32
C GLN A 21 -0.84 -19.58 -1.39
N PRO A 22 0.37 -19.96 -1.83
CA PRO A 22 1.53 -19.92 -0.95
C PRO A 22 1.57 -18.50 -0.41
N THR A 23 1.44 -18.37 0.92
CA THR A 23 1.58 -17.08 1.56
C THR A 23 2.96 -16.62 1.16
N LYS A 24 3.05 -15.70 0.19
CA LYS A 24 4.31 -15.10 -0.19
C LYS A 24 4.75 -14.37 1.08
N LEU A 25 5.53 -15.04 1.92
CA LEU A 25 6.28 -14.44 3.01
C LEU A 25 7.23 -13.51 2.30
N GLY A 26 6.73 -12.31 1.99
CA GLY A 26 7.43 -11.36 1.15
C GLY A 26 8.79 -11.15 1.79
N HIS A 27 9.84 -11.57 1.09
CA HIS A 27 11.19 -11.43 1.60
C HIS A 27 11.39 -9.96 1.94
N SER A 28 11.48 -9.66 3.23
CA SER A 28 11.63 -8.29 3.68
C SER A 28 12.92 -7.75 3.09
N ASN A 29 12.82 -6.64 2.35
CA ASN A 29 13.99 -6.00 1.75
C ASN A 29 15.02 -5.69 2.84
N ARG A 30 16.32 -5.71 2.52
CA ARG A 30 17.42 -5.34 3.43
C ARG A 30 17.12 -4.06 4.22
N ARG A 31 16.54 -3.03 3.58
CA ARG A 31 16.11 -1.79 4.25
C ARG A 31 15.01 -2.03 5.29
N GLN A 32 14.01 -2.85 4.98
CA GLN A 32 12.91 -3.16 5.89
C GLN A 32 13.41 -3.97 7.10
N LYS A 33 14.32 -4.93 6.89
CA LYS A 33 15.01 -5.63 7.98
C LYS A 33 15.73 -4.63 8.90
N LYS A 34 16.54 -3.74 8.30
CA LYS A 34 17.31 -2.76 9.08
C LYS A 34 16.43 -1.77 9.85
N ILE A 35 15.33 -1.31 9.25
CA ILE A 35 14.32 -0.48 9.94
C ILE A 35 13.72 -1.22 11.14
N LYS A 36 13.40 -2.51 10.99
CA LYS A 36 12.85 -3.35 12.07
C LYS A 36 13.87 -3.52 13.20
N GLU A 37 15.13 -3.78 12.88
CA GLU A 37 16.24 -3.85 13.83
C GLU A 37 16.37 -2.54 14.61
N LEU A 38 16.53 -1.40 13.92
CA LEU A 38 16.71 -0.08 14.57
C LEU A 38 15.53 0.30 15.48
N ARG A 39 14.29 -0.07 15.12
CA ARG A 39 13.13 0.09 16.01
C ARG A 39 13.23 -0.79 17.26
N GLY A 40 13.76 -2.00 17.12
CA GLY A 40 14.10 -2.87 18.25
C GLY A 40 15.17 -2.26 19.13
N ASP A 41 16.25 -1.74 18.53
CA ASP A 41 17.36 -1.10 19.23
C ASP A 41 16.86 0.10 20.03
N LEU A 42 16.03 0.97 19.46
CA LEU A 42 15.42 2.10 20.17
C LEU A 42 14.56 1.68 21.35
N ARG A 43 13.82 0.56 21.26
CA ARG A 43 13.07 0.01 22.40
C ARG A 43 14.00 -0.47 23.50
N ARG A 44 15.11 -1.14 23.16
CA ARG A 44 16.12 -1.59 24.13
C ARG A 44 16.85 -0.40 24.77
N LEU A 45 17.23 0.61 24.00
CA LEU A 45 17.82 1.85 24.50
C LEU A 45 16.88 2.57 25.46
N LYS A 46 15.57 2.65 25.14
CA LYS A 46 14.57 3.22 26.07
C LYS A 46 14.53 2.47 27.40
N LYS A 47 14.59 1.14 27.37
CA LYS A 47 14.60 0.32 28.60
C LYS A 47 15.89 0.56 29.41
N ARG A 48 17.06 0.56 28.75
CA ARG A 48 18.35 0.83 29.41
C ARG A 48 18.41 2.23 30.03
N TYR A 49 17.94 3.24 29.31
CA TYR A 49 17.91 4.62 29.81
C TYR A 49 17.09 4.80 31.10
N LYS A 50 16.05 3.97 31.32
CA LYS A 50 15.26 4.02 32.55
C LYS A 50 16.03 3.57 33.78
N VAL A 51 16.98 2.65 33.62
CA VAL A 51 17.75 2.03 34.71
C VAL A 51 19.18 2.62 34.80
N ALA A 52 19.60 3.38 33.79
CA ALA A 52 20.94 3.93 33.69
C ALA A 52 21.25 4.98 34.77
N ASN A 53 22.48 4.92 35.26
CA ASN A 53 23.07 5.93 36.14
C ASN A 53 23.33 7.24 35.37
N GLU A 54 23.57 8.34 36.07
CA GLU A 54 23.76 9.67 35.46
C GLU A 54 24.89 9.70 34.43
N ASN A 55 26.01 9.04 34.73
CA ASN A 55 27.16 8.93 33.83
C ASN A 55 26.83 8.22 32.51
N GLU A 56 25.90 7.26 32.53
CA GLU A 56 25.52 6.48 31.35
C GLU A 56 24.39 7.12 30.53
N ARG A 57 23.64 8.06 31.13
CA ARG A 57 22.50 8.70 30.48
C ARG A 57 22.88 9.51 29.25
N LEU A 58 23.95 10.30 29.34
CA LEU A 58 24.40 11.15 28.25
C LEU A 58 24.86 10.31 27.02
N PRO A 59 25.74 9.31 27.17
CA PRO A 59 26.08 8.38 26.07
C PRO A 59 24.85 7.67 25.48
N LEU A 60 23.92 7.19 26.32
CA LEU A 60 22.71 6.52 25.84
C LEU A 60 21.79 7.46 25.05
N GLN A 61 21.71 8.73 25.44
CA GLN A 61 20.97 9.74 24.71
C GLN A 61 21.58 10.02 23.33
N GLN A 62 22.91 10.13 23.26
CA GLN A 62 23.63 10.30 22.00
C GLN A 62 23.41 9.10 21.06
N LEU A 63 23.60 7.88 21.56
CA LEU A 63 23.36 6.66 20.80
C LEU A 63 21.91 6.57 20.29
N ARG A 64 20.93 6.98 21.11
CA ARG A 64 19.52 7.06 20.71
C ARG A 64 19.30 8.09 19.59
N LYS A 65 19.97 9.24 19.63
CA LYS A 65 19.88 10.29 18.59
C LYS A 65 20.42 9.77 17.27
N GLU A 66 21.61 9.17 17.27
CA GLU A 66 22.22 8.57 16.07
C GLU A 66 21.36 7.46 15.48
N THR A 67 20.81 6.58 16.33
CA THR A 67 19.91 5.50 15.90
C THR A 67 18.64 6.05 15.24
N ARG A 68 18.09 7.16 15.76
CA ARG A 68 16.93 7.85 15.17
C ARG A 68 17.25 8.46 13.81
N GLU A 69 18.40 9.11 13.66
CA GLU A 69 18.80 9.67 12.37
C GLU A 69 19.01 8.56 11.32
N LYS A 70 19.67 7.46 11.68
CA LYS A 70 19.79 6.27 10.80
C LYS A 70 18.42 5.72 10.39
N LEU A 71 17.49 5.61 11.35
CA LEU A 71 16.12 5.14 11.10
C LEU A 71 15.37 6.07 10.15
N LYS A 72 15.48 7.39 10.34
CA LYS A 72 14.83 8.42 9.52
C LYS A 72 15.31 8.35 8.08
N THR A 73 16.63 8.29 7.85
CA THR A 73 17.23 8.18 6.52
C THR A 73 16.75 6.92 5.78
N LEU A 74 16.79 5.76 6.45
CA LEU A 74 16.33 4.51 5.84
C LEU A 74 14.83 4.52 5.55
N THR A 75 14.02 5.08 6.45
CA THR A 75 12.57 5.18 6.27
C THR A 75 12.24 6.08 5.08
N ARG A 76 12.87 7.26 4.97
CA ARG A 76 12.69 8.16 3.81
C ARG A 76 13.05 7.48 2.50
N ALA A 77 14.20 6.79 2.44
CA ALA A 77 14.61 6.08 1.24
C ALA A 77 13.64 4.95 0.84
N GLU A 78 13.06 4.25 1.82
CA GLU A 78 12.05 3.22 1.58
C GLU A 78 10.70 3.82 1.14
N THR A 79 10.28 4.94 1.73
CA THR A 79 9.08 5.70 1.31
C THR A 79 9.23 6.17 -0.13
N HIS A 80 10.34 6.86 -0.48
CA HIS A 80 10.59 7.28 -1.85
C HIS A 80 10.57 6.13 -2.86
N ARG A 81 11.12 4.95 -2.50
CA ARG A 81 11.04 3.77 -3.36
C ARG A 81 9.59 3.33 -3.59
N ARG A 82 8.78 3.28 -2.52
CA ARG A 82 7.35 2.90 -2.62
C ARG A 82 6.57 3.92 -3.44
N ASP A 83 6.81 5.20 -3.24
CA ASP A 83 6.14 6.27 -3.97
C ASP A 83 6.49 6.23 -5.46
N ARG A 84 7.78 6.05 -5.82
CA ARG A 84 8.19 5.85 -7.21
C ARG A 84 7.51 4.65 -7.84
N LYS A 85 7.47 3.51 -7.12
CA LYS A 85 6.77 2.30 -7.60
C LYS A 85 5.28 2.53 -7.77
N LYS A 86 4.64 3.25 -6.85
CA LYS A 86 3.21 3.60 -6.91
C LYS A 86 2.93 4.50 -8.12
N LYS A 87 3.69 5.59 -8.28
CA LYS A 87 3.58 6.51 -9.43
C LYS A 87 3.81 5.80 -10.76
N ALA A 88 4.82 4.94 -10.85
CA ALA A 88 5.07 4.14 -12.04
C ALA A 88 3.87 3.23 -12.36
N LYS A 89 3.32 2.54 -11.34
CA LYS A 89 2.11 1.73 -11.50
C LYS A 89 0.92 2.57 -11.97
N GLU A 90 0.67 3.72 -11.35
CA GLU A 90 -0.41 4.64 -11.73
C GLU A 90 -0.28 5.06 -13.19
N ARG A 91 0.91 5.50 -13.62
CA ARG A 91 1.21 5.85 -15.01
C ARG A 91 0.92 4.68 -15.95
N THR A 92 1.46 3.49 -15.66
CA THR A 92 1.20 2.31 -16.49
C THR A 92 -0.29 1.96 -16.56
N THR A 93 -1.04 2.09 -15.46
CA THR A 93 -2.48 1.81 -15.45
C THR A 93 -3.28 2.84 -16.23
N PHE A 94 -2.88 4.11 -16.19
CA PHE A 94 -3.51 5.16 -16.97
C PHE A 94 -3.24 4.98 -18.47
N THR A 95 -1.98 4.77 -18.86
CA THR A 95 -1.61 4.58 -20.27
C THR A 95 -2.24 3.32 -20.86
N ALA A 96 -2.38 2.24 -20.08
CA ALA A 96 -3.01 1.00 -20.55
C ALA A 96 -4.52 1.16 -20.78
N ASN A 97 -5.23 1.88 -19.91
CA ASN A 97 -6.65 2.18 -20.10
C ASN A 97 -7.07 3.46 -19.35
N PRO A 98 -7.07 4.62 -20.04
CA PRO A 98 -7.38 5.89 -19.39
C PRO A 98 -8.82 5.96 -18.91
N PHE A 99 -9.78 5.41 -19.66
CA PHE A 99 -11.20 5.45 -19.28
C PHE A 99 -11.50 4.60 -18.04
N GLN A 100 -10.96 3.39 -17.94
CA GLN A 100 -11.08 2.60 -16.71
C GLN A 100 -10.35 3.26 -15.54
N TYR A 101 -9.16 3.83 -15.78
CA TYR A 101 -8.42 4.54 -14.74
C TYR A 101 -9.24 5.71 -14.18
N MET A 102 -9.83 6.53 -15.06
CA MET A 102 -10.68 7.67 -14.70
C MET A 102 -11.96 7.20 -14.01
N LYS A 103 -12.62 6.15 -14.50
CA LYS A 103 -13.77 5.53 -13.84
C LYS A 103 -13.44 5.04 -12.43
N ARG A 104 -12.23 4.53 -12.19
CA ARG A 104 -11.77 4.16 -10.84
C ARG A 104 -11.45 5.40 -10.00
N LEU A 105 -10.85 6.42 -10.60
CA LEU A 105 -10.41 7.64 -9.91
C LEU A 105 -11.60 8.47 -9.43
N PHE A 106 -12.59 8.70 -10.30
CA PHE A 106 -13.81 9.45 -9.98
C PHE A 106 -14.87 8.60 -9.27
N GLY A 107 -14.62 7.31 -9.09
CA GLY A 107 -15.59 6.36 -8.55
C GLY A 107 -16.68 5.97 -9.55
N ALA A 108 -17.64 5.15 -9.10
CA ALA A 108 -18.86 4.94 -9.86
C ALA A 108 -19.54 6.30 -10.12
N ARG A 109 -20.26 6.44 -11.26
CA ARG A 109 -21.06 7.64 -11.54
C ARG A 109 -21.80 8.00 -10.25
N GLY A 110 -21.57 9.22 -9.74
CA GLY A 110 -22.34 9.72 -8.61
C GLY A 110 -23.81 9.57 -8.96
N SER A 111 -24.56 8.79 -8.17
CA SER A 111 -26.01 8.68 -8.31
C SER A 111 -26.62 9.96 -7.75
N GLY A 112 -26.48 11.06 -8.48
CA GLY A 112 -27.15 12.32 -8.20
C GLY A 112 -28.20 12.56 -9.28
N LYS A 113 -29.40 13.00 -8.89
CA LYS A 113 -30.29 13.68 -9.82
C LYS A 113 -29.69 15.07 -10.06
N LEU A 114 -29.52 15.42 -11.33
CA LEU A 114 -29.25 16.81 -11.67
C LEU A 114 -30.56 17.58 -11.46
N GLU A 115 -30.51 18.63 -10.65
CA GLU A 115 -31.68 19.50 -10.40
C GLU A 115 -32.07 20.27 -11.67
N ASN A 116 -31.08 20.60 -12.51
CA ASN A 116 -31.30 21.35 -13.74
C ASN A 116 -31.53 20.40 -14.92
N SER A 117 -32.43 20.81 -15.81
CA SER A 117 -32.67 20.09 -17.05
C SER A 117 -31.51 20.26 -18.03
N ARG A 118 -31.41 19.36 -19.02
CA ARG A 118 -30.38 19.44 -20.06
C ARG A 118 -30.47 20.74 -20.86
N GLU A 119 -31.69 21.23 -21.09
CA GLU A 119 -31.99 22.41 -21.89
C GLU A 119 -31.47 23.68 -21.21
N GLU A 120 -31.67 23.81 -19.90
CA GLU A 120 -31.16 24.94 -19.10
C GLU A 120 -29.62 25.02 -19.11
N VAL A 121 -28.95 23.86 -19.06
CA VAL A 121 -27.48 23.79 -19.14
C VAL A 121 -26.98 24.20 -20.52
N GLU A 122 -27.63 23.73 -21.59
CA GLU A 122 -27.27 24.09 -22.96
C GLU A 122 -27.53 25.57 -23.26
N GLU A 123 -28.58 26.18 -22.69
CA GLU A 123 -28.84 27.61 -22.82
C GLU A 123 -27.80 28.46 -22.08
N HIS A 124 -27.38 28.03 -20.89
CA HIS A 124 -26.33 28.72 -20.13
C HIS A 124 -24.97 28.69 -20.86
N LEU A 125 -24.60 27.55 -21.46
CA LEU A 125 -23.40 27.42 -22.29
C LEU A 125 -23.42 28.25 -23.57
N ARG A 126 -24.61 28.56 -24.12
CA ARG A 126 -24.75 29.47 -25.27
C ARG A 126 -24.64 30.94 -24.87
N LYS A 127 -25.04 31.29 -23.64
CA LYS A 127 -25.02 32.67 -23.13
C LYS A 127 -23.61 33.12 -22.72
N ASP A 128 -22.80 32.22 -22.19
CA ASP A 128 -21.41 32.50 -21.81
C ASP A 128 -20.41 31.66 -22.65
N PRO A 129 -20.15 32.02 -23.91
CA PRO A 129 -19.07 31.42 -24.68
C PRO A 129 -17.72 31.90 -24.12
N GLN A 130 -16.83 30.95 -23.79
CA GLN A 130 -15.42 31.26 -23.48
C GLN A 130 -14.66 31.73 -24.72
#